data_AF-A0AA46ZTX2-F1
#
_entry.id   AF-A0AA46ZTX2-F1
#
_cell.length_a   1.000
_cell.length_b   1.000
_cell.length_c   1.000
_cell.angle_alpha   90.00
_cell.angle_beta   90.00
_cell.angle_gamma   90.00
#
_symmetry.space_group_name_H-M   'P 1'
#
loop_
_entity.id
_entity.type
_entity.pdbx_description
1 polymer ?
#
loop_
_entity_poly.entity_id
_entity_poly.type
_entity_poly.pdbx_seq_one_letter_code
_entity_poly.pdbx_strand_id
1 'polypeptide(L)'
;MQRLIWMLCSAFCCLVGLAGEARSASFGFVRTPPRIVVDTGSQLVFSVDERNGDLVSMRYRGQELQTREPKASQIASGLGAAQVDVRTVGDVIVISAHAGDLTQYYMAVKGRDAIYMATYAPTLLPVGELRFVARLDVDKLPKADHGTDSNVGTAIEGKDVFLLPDGRTSSKFYSAQPMIDDPIHGVKGPGVAVYMLMGNRELSSGGPFFKDIATQKTVKTHELYNYMFSNHTQTEAYRGGLHGAYGLLFTQGEAPSAVLTNLDFLNDTLGLEGFLSSAERGSVSGHAWGAVQGTSLVVGLSNDTAEYWARTSTTGDFRLADVRPGRYRSTLYQNELDIAHSTVDVSAGRVTQTSLHAEPPSGRVKWQIGLPDGTPAGFRNAGLLPSAHPSDARMAPWTTGKYTVGTSTLADFPAAQWRDINSPTRIDFVLGANELHDYRLRVLISLAQAGGRPQLSVNGSWHAPVPAASVQPDSRGITRGTWRGNNVPFEFDIPASALHAGSNSLEIGVASGKSGKGFLSPGFVYDSVQLVE
;
A
#
# COMPACT_ATOMS: atom_id res chain seq x y z
N MET A 1 -71.50 -30.65 44.40
CA MET A 1 -70.49 -31.71 44.15
C MET A 1 -69.16 -31.00 43.91
N GLN A 2 -68.34 -30.89 44.97
CA GLN A 2 -67.02 -31.51 45.06
C GLN A 2 -66.02 -31.01 43.98
N ARG A 3 -65.15 -30.06 44.32
CA ARG A 3 -63.72 -30.23 44.73
C ARG A 3 -62.86 -29.65 43.57
N LEU A 4 -61.72 -28.96 43.69
CA LEU A 4 -60.77 -28.65 44.77
C LEU A 4 -59.70 -27.67 44.18
N ILE A 5 -59.22 -26.67 44.95
CA ILE A 5 -57.78 -26.32 45.22
C ILE A 5 -56.88 -25.84 44.02
N TRP A 6 -55.99 -24.82 44.06
CA TRP A 6 -55.33 -24.00 45.10
C TRP A 6 -54.70 -22.70 44.56
N MET A 7 -54.36 -21.82 45.52
CA MET A 7 -53.60 -20.56 45.49
C MET A 7 -52.22 -20.61 44.82
N LEU A 8 -51.73 -19.46 44.34
CA LEU A 8 -50.35 -19.00 44.61
C LEU A 8 -50.16 -17.49 44.38
N CYS A 9 -49.77 -16.80 45.46
CA CYS A 9 -49.19 -15.45 45.48
C CYS A 9 -47.74 -15.46 44.97
N SER A 10 -47.29 -14.37 44.34
CA SER A 10 -45.87 -13.98 44.20
C SER A 10 -45.82 -12.46 43.93
N ALA A 11 -45.49 -11.64 44.92
CA ALA A 11 -44.14 -11.25 45.36
C ALA A 11 -43.47 -10.24 44.40
N PHE A 12 -43.57 -8.96 44.81
CA PHE A 12 -42.98 -7.77 44.21
C PHE A 12 -41.45 -7.78 44.45
N CYS A 13 -40.64 -7.87 43.39
CA CYS A 13 -39.18 -7.72 43.48
C CYS A 13 -38.77 -6.30 43.09
N CYS A 14 -38.14 -5.60 44.04
CA CYS A 14 -37.49 -4.32 43.86
C CYS A 14 -36.32 -4.42 42.85
N LEU A 15 -36.42 -3.69 41.73
CA LEU A 15 -35.26 -3.36 40.90
C LEU A 15 -34.53 -2.16 41.53
N VAL A 16 -33.40 -2.44 42.18
CA VAL A 16 -32.40 -1.41 42.50
C VAL A 16 -31.60 -1.19 41.22
N GLY A 17 -31.93 -0.13 40.48
CA GLY A 17 -31.13 0.34 39.36
C GLY A 17 -29.80 0.91 39.86
N LEU A 18 -28.70 0.25 39.54
CA LEU A 18 -27.37 0.86 39.54
C LEU A 18 -27.35 1.86 38.39
N ALA A 19 -27.74 3.11 38.66
CA ALA A 19 -27.46 4.23 37.79
C ALA A 19 -25.94 4.44 37.79
N GLY A 20 -25.26 3.93 36.76
CA GLY A 20 -23.91 4.38 36.45
C GLY A 20 -23.95 5.89 36.21
N GLU A 21 -23.06 6.62 36.86
CA GLU A 21 -22.95 8.07 36.69
C GLU A 21 -22.80 8.39 35.19
N ALA A 22 -23.84 8.97 34.60
CA ALA A 22 -23.78 9.56 33.28
C ALA A 22 -22.90 10.81 33.37
N ARG A 23 -21.59 10.62 33.18
CA ARG A 23 -20.66 11.74 33.00
C ARG A 23 -21.08 12.44 31.71
N SER A 24 -21.62 13.66 31.84
CA SER A 24 -21.89 14.52 30.70
C SER A 24 -20.59 14.67 29.91
N ALA A 25 -20.55 14.15 28.68
CA ALA A 25 -19.41 14.33 27.79
C ALA A 25 -19.28 15.83 27.48
N SER A 26 -18.21 16.45 27.94
CA SER A 26 -17.96 17.88 27.72
C SER A 26 -16.83 18.03 26.71
N PHE A 27 -17.15 18.42 25.48
CA PHE A 27 -16.14 18.73 24.48
C PHE A 27 -15.17 19.78 25.02
N GLY A 28 -13.88 19.46 25.03
CA GLY A 28 -12.87 20.33 25.62
C GLY A 28 -11.54 19.62 25.87
N PHE A 29 -10.57 20.37 26.38
CA PHE A 29 -9.32 19.82 26.86
C PHE A 29 -8.98 20.34 28.25
N VAL A 30 -8.23 19.55 29.01
CA VAL A 30 -7.67 19.93 30.30
C VAL A 30 -6.19 19.59 30.32
N ARG A 31 -5.36 20.52 30.78
CA ARG A 31 -3.95 20.23 31.08
C ARG A 31 -3.86 19.55 32.43
N THR A 32 -3.46 18.28 32.41
CA THR A 32 -3.09 17.48 33.59
C THR A 32 -1.63 17.08 33.45
N PRO A 33 -0.68 17.99 33.78
CA PRO A 33 0.73 17.78 33.47
C PRO A 33 1.25 16.41 33.93
N PRO A 34 2.01 15.71 33.09
CA PRO A 34 2.57 16.17 31.81
C PRO A 34 1.67 15.87 30.59
N ARG A 35 0.34 15.94 30.71
CA ARG A 35 -0.61 15.54 29.66
C ARG A 35 -1.60 16.63 29.32
N ILE A 36 -1.94 16.74 28.04
CA ILE A 36 -3.18 17.37 27.58
C ILE A 36 -4.20 16.24 27.40
N VAL A 37 -5.30 16.30 28.14
CA VAL A 37 -6.41 15.34 28.04
C VAL A 37 -7.52 15.98 27.24
N VAL A 38 -7.94 15.35 26.14
CA VAL A 38 -8.99 15.84 25.24
C VAL A 38 -10.20 14.93 25.34
N ASP A 39 -11.37 15.52 25.57
CA ASP A 39 -12.68 14.88 25.48
C ASP A 39 -13.35 15.37 24.18
N THR A 40 -13.71 14.43 23.31
CA THR A 40 -14.34 14.73 22.01
C THR A 40 -15.79 15.21 22.15
N GLY A 41 -16.37 15.22 23.35
CA GLY A 41 -17.80 15.43 23.55
C GLY A 41 -18.65 14.25 23.07
N SER A 42 -18.02 13.08 22.92
CA SER A 42 -18.63 11.80 22.53
C SER A 42 -18.10 10.69 23.44
N GLN A 43 -17.70 9.54 22.89
CA GLN A 43 -17.24 8.36 23.61
C GLN A 43 -15.71 8.25 23.67
N LEU A 44 -14.98 9.13 22.97
CA LEU A 44 -13.53 9.14 22.92
C LEU A 44 -12.92 10.23 23.81
N VAL A 45 -12.01 9.80 24.69
CA VAL A 45 -11.08 10.65 25.44
C VAL A 45 -9.67 10.19 25.13
N PHE A 46 -8.78 11.10 24.73
CA PHE A 46 -7.38 10.77 24.47
C PHE A 46 -6.43 11.71 25.21
N SER A 47 -5.16 11.34 25.31
CA SER A 47 -4.15 12.18 25.97
C SER A 47 -2.86 12.23 25.16
N VAL A 48 -2.32 13.45 25.02
CA VAL A 48 -1.02 13.74 24.42
C VAL A 48 -0.04 14.13 25.53
N ASP A 49 1.16 13.57 25.52
CA ASP A 49 2.23 13.97 26.45
C ASP A 49 2.85 15.30 26.02
N GLU A 50 2.83 16.28 26.92
CA GLU A 50 3.28 17.66 26.67
C GLU A 50 4.80 17.77 26.47
N ARG A 51 5.56 16.73 26.80
CA ARG A 51 7.02 16.76 26.71
C ARG A 51 7.52 16.34 25.33
N ASN A 52 6.77 15.48 24.63
CA ASN A 52 7.25 14.83 23.41
C ASN A 52 6.18 14.66 22.31
N GLY A 53 4.92 14.98 22.57
CA GLY A 53 3.84 14.86 21.59
C GLY A 53 3.31 13.45 21.36
N ASP A 54 3.69 12.46 22.18
CA ASP A 54 3.19 11.09 22.04
C ASP A 54 1.73 10.98 22.48
N LEU A 55 0.94 10.18 21.77
CA LEU A 55 -0.38 9.73 22.21
C LEU A 55 -0.22 8.62 23.25
N VAL A 56 -0.52 8.94 24.51
CA VAL A 56 -0.27 8.07 25.68
C VAL A 56 -1.52 7.44 26.28
N SER A 57 -2.71 7.82 25.82
CA SER A 57 -3.99 7.21 26.21
C SER A 57 -5.02 7.44 25.10
N MET A 58 -5.82 6.43 24.80
CA MET A 58 -6.94 6.46 23.86
C MET A 58 -8.09 5.64 24.46
N ARG A 59 -8.95 6.29 25.24
CA ARG A 59 -10.08 5.65 25.91
C ARG A 59 -11.35 5.81 25.09
N TYR A 60 -11.85 4.72 24.55
CA TYR A 60 -13.11 4.67 23.84
C TYR A 60 -14.16 3.96 24.71
N ARG A 61 -15.31 4.61 24.95
CA ARG A 61 -16.38 4.11 25.83
C ARG A 61 -15.87 3.70 27.22
N GLY A 62 -14.93 4.49 27.75
CA GLY A 62 -14.29 4.25 29.04
C GLY A 62 -13.17 3.20 29.04
N GLN A 63 -13.01 2.42 27.96
CA GLN A 63 -12.00 1.38 27.82
C GLN A 63 -10.71 1.95 27.20
N GLU A 64 -9.58 1.83 27.91
CA GLU A 64 -8.26 2.17 27.36
C GLU A 64 -7.91 1.25 26.18
N LEU A 65 -7.49 1.79 25.04
CA LEU A 65 -7.10 1.01 23.87
C LEU A 65 -5.60 1.11 23.57
N GLN A 66 -4.89 2.06 24.17
CA GLN A 66 -3.44 2.17 24.07
C GLN A 66 -2.77 0.90 24.60
N THR A 67 -1.66 0.52 23.99
CA THR A 67 -0.81 -0.58 24.45
C THR A 67 -0.41 -0.42 25.92
N ARG A 68 -0.17 -1.56 26.57
CA ARG A 68 0.42 -1.63 27.92
C ARG A 68 1.95 -1.61 27.89
N GLU A 69 2.56 -1.59 26.71
CA GLU A 69 4.01 -1.47 26.55
C GLU A 69 4.48 -0.04 26.81
N PRO A 70 5.75 0.18 27.21
CA PRO A 70 6.26 1.51 27.56
C PRO A 70 6.27 2.50 26.39
N LYS A 71 6.33 2.01 25.15
CA LYS A 71 6.43 2.84 23.95
C LYS A 71 5.03 3.26 23.50
N ALA A 72 4.82 4.55 23.36
CA ALA A 72 3.53 5.15 23.06
C ALA A 72 3.23 5.23 21.55
N SER A 73 2.05 5.75 21.20
CA SER A 73 1.63 5.97 19.82
C SER A 73 2.24 7.29 19.34
N GLN A 74 2.89 7.30 18.19
CA GLN A 74 3.86 8.36 17.87
C GLN A 74 4.16 8.48 16.38
N ILE A 75 4.62 9.67 15.98
CA ILE A 75 5.20 9.94 14.67
C ILE A 75 6.66 9.47 14.61
N ALA A 76 7.11 9.02 13.43
CA ALA A 76 8.42 8.47 13.14
C ALA A 76 8.84 7.34 14.12
N SER A 77 9.84 7.62 14.95
CA SER A 77 10.28 6.76 16.05
C SER A 77 10.14 7.44 17.42
N GLY A 78 9.28 8.46 17.49
CA GLY A 78 9.08 9.33 18.65
C GLY A 78 9.90 10.60 18.47
N LEU A 79 9.31 11.76 18.77
CA LEU A 79 10.01 13.05 18.63
C LEU A 79 11.10 13.25 19.71
N GLY A 80 11.06 12.45 20.78
CA GLY A 80 11.96 12.56 21.92
C GLY A 80 11.59 13.73 22.83
N ALA A 81 11.64 14.95 22.29
CA ALA A 81 11.15 16.16 22.94
C ALA A 81 10.44 17.05 21.90
N ALA A 82 9.36 17.70 22.31
CA ALA A 82 8.59 18.60 21.46
C ALA A 82 8.03 19.77 22.27
N GLN A 83 7.86 20.92 21.63
CA GLN A 83 7.01 21.98 22.15
C GLN A 83 5.56 21.62 21.83
N VAL A 84 4.75 21.39 22.88
CA VAL A 84 3.35 20.98 22.73
C VAL A 84 2.40 22.09 23.14
N ASP A 85 1.61 22.55 22.17
CA ASP A 85 0.60 23.59 22.33
C ASP A 85 -0.79 23.05 22.01
N VAL A 86 -1.83 23.65 22.60
CA VAL A 86 -3.23 23.27 22.39
C VAL A 86 -4.13 24.50 22.35
N ARG A 87 -5.09 24.51 21.42
CA ARG A 87 -6.09 25.56 21.26
C ARG A 87 -7.41 25.02 20.73
N THR A 88 -8.48 25.79 20.91
CA THR A 88 -9.80 25.51 20.32
C THR A 88 -10.09 26.51 19.21
N VAL A 89 -10.57 26.02 18.07
CA VAL A 89 -10.97 26.78 16.88
C VAL A 89 -12.37 26.33 16.47
N GLY A 90 -13.39 27.10 16.82
CA GLY A 90 -14.78 26.68 16.64
C GLY A 90 -15.06 25.36 17.36
N ASP A 91 -15.53 24.34 16.62
CA ASP A 91 -15.80 22.99 17.11
C ASP A 91 -14.61 22.03 16.98
N VAL A 92 -13.39 22.55 16.82
CA VAL A 92 -12.16 21.75 16.67
C VAL A 92 -11.15 22.11 17.77
N ILE A 93 -10.59 21.10 18.44
CA ILE A 93 -9.40 21.25 19.28
C ILE A 93 -8.20 20.86 18.45
N VAL A 94 -7.17 21.70 18.39
CA VAL A 94 -5.91 21.46 17.69
C VAL A 94 -4.78 21.40 18.71
N ILE A 95 -4.04 20.29 18.71
CA ILE A 95 -2.78 20.12 19.42
C ILE A 95 -1.66 20.10 18.39
N SER A 96 -0.60 20.87 18.60
CA SER A 96 0.62 20.85 17.80
C SER A 96 1.79 20.41 18.66
N ALA A 97 2.57 19.43 18.19
CA ALA A 97 3.83 19.00 18.78
C ALA A 97 4.97 19.30 17.80
N HIS A 98 5.73 20.35 18.09
CA HIS A 98 6.80 20.88 17.24
C HIS A 98 8.16 20.38 17.72
N ALA A 99 8.93 19.73 16.85
CA ALA A 99 10.27 19.21 17.13
C ALA A 99 11.20 19.44 15.92
N GLY A 100 12.15 20.36 16.06
CA GLY A 100 12.99 20.79 14.92
C GLY A 100 12.16 21.58 13.93
N ASP A 101 12.06 21.10 12.69
CA ASP A 101 11.18 21.64 11.64
C ASP A 101 9.98 20.73 11.35
N LEU A 102 9.81 19.65 12.12
CA LEU A 102 8.65 18.75 12.03
C LEU A 102 7.59 19.17 13.05
N THR A 103 6.35 19.34 12.59
CA THR A 103 5.18 19.55 13.44
C THR A 103 4.17 18.42 13.26
N GLN A 104 3.88 17.69 14.33
CA GLN A 104 2.77 16.74 14.38
C GLN A 104 1.52 17.45 14.91
N TYR A 105 0.40 17.33 14.19
CA TYR A 105 -0.89 17.84 14.62
C TYR A 105 -1.81 16.69 15.05
N TYR A 106 -2.58 16.92 16.12
CA TYR A 106 -3.75 16.13 16.51
C TYR A 106 -4.96 17.05 16.56
N MET A 107 -6.08 16.59 16.03
CA MET A 107 -7.31 17.36 15.90
C MET A 107 -8.50 16.53 16.39
N ALA A 108 -9.29 17.11 17.29
CA ALA A 108 -10.55 16.54 17.75
C ALA A 108 -11.71 17.41 17.27
N VAL A 109 -12.67 16.81 16.56
CA VAL A 109 -13.90 17.50 16.14
C VAL A 109 -15.02 17.12 17.09
N LYS A 110 -15.76 18.12 17.58
CA LYS A 110 -16.85 17.93 18.53
C LYS A 110 -17.84 16.86 18.08
N GLY A 111 -18.12 15.91 18.96
CA GLY A 111 -19.08 14.83 18.73
C GLY A 111 -18.56 13.71 17.82
N ARG A 112 -17.28 13.71 17.42
CA ARG A 112 -16.70 12.65 16.58
C ARG A 112 -15.73 11.81 17.39
N ASP A 113 -15.94 10.49 17.38
CA ASP A 113 -15.03 9.51 17.98
C ASP A 113 -13.82 9.26 17.06
N ALA A 114 -13.02 10.31 16.86
CA ALA A 114 -11.86 10.29 15.99
C ALA A 114 -10.72 11.20 16.50
N ILE A 115 -9.49 10.82 16.16
CA ILE A 115 -8.29 11.66 16.29
C ILE A 115 -7.79 11.90 14.87
N TYR A 116 -8.10 13.07 14.31
CA TYR A 116 -7.56 13.48 13.01
C TYR A 116 -6.14 14.01 13.20
N MET A 117 -5.30 13.86 12.20
CA MET A 117 -3.88 14.14 12.27
C MET A 117 -3.37 14.70 10.95
N ALA A 118 -2.29 15.46 11.05
CA ALA A 118 -1.47 15.85 9.91
C ALA A 118 -0.02 15.97 10.39
N THR A 119 0.94 15.81 9.49
CA THR A 119 2.36 15.91 9.81
C THR A 119 3.01 16.88 8.85
N TYR A 120 3.42 18.05 9.34
CA TYR A 120 4.28 18.94 8.58
C TYR A 120 5.73 18.50 8.74
N ALA A 121 6.35 18.02 7.66
CA ALA A 121 7.73 17.54 7.62
C ALA A 121 8.40 18.08 6.33
N PRO A 122 8.85 19.34 6.32
CA PRO A 122 9.45 19.97 5.14
C PRO A 122 10.84 19.38 4.81
N THR A 123 11.60 18.94 5.83
CA THR A 123 12.87 18.23 5.64
C THR A 123 12.69 16.73 5.76
N LEU A 124 13.31 16.00 4.83
CA LEU A 124 13.29 14.54 4.81
C LEU A 124 14.08 13.96 5.99
N LEU A 125 13.47 13.02 6.72
CA LEU A 125 14.13 12.36 7.84
C LEU A 125 15.29 11.46 7.34
N PRO A 126 16.48 11.49 7.98
CA PRO A 126 17.63 10.67 7.56
C PRO A 126 17.39 9.16 7.57
N VAL A 127 16.40 8.69 8.35
CA VAL A 127 16.04 7.27 8.47
C VAL A 127 15.37 6.71 7.20
N GLY A 128 14.96 7.58 6.28
CA GLY A 128 14.38 7.19 5.00
C GLY A 128 12.95 6.65 5.11
N GLU A 129 12.22 7.01 6.17
CA GLU A 129 10.80 6.72 6.37
C GLU A 129 10.14 7.84 7.19
N LEU A 130 8.85 8.09 6.91
CA LEU A 130 7.96 8.90 7.75
C LEU A 130 6.67 8.10 7.96
N ARG A 131 6.37 7.79 9.22
CA ARG A 131 5.20 7.01 9.58
C ARG A 131 4.58 7.50 10.86
N PHE A 132 3.27 7.41 10.98
CA PHE A 132 2.60 7.41 12.27
C PHE A 132 2.26 5.97 12.67
N VAL A 133 2.46 5.64 13.95
CA VAL A 133 2.10 4.33 14.51
C VAL A 133 1.20 4.48 15.72
N ALA A 134 -0.01 3.91 15.65
CA ALA A 134 -0.87 3.68 16.79
C ALA A 134 -0.54 2.30 17.38
N ARG A 135 -0.16 2.25 18.66
CA ARG A 135 0.17 1.02 19.38
C ARG A 135 -0.99 0.66 20.29
N LEU A 136 -1.75 -0.36 19.91
CA LEU A 136 -3.02 -0.68 20.55
C LEU A 136 -2.92 -1.99 21.36
N ASP A 137 -3.73 -2.13 22.41
CA ASP A 137 -3.79 -3.30 23.28
C ASP A 137 -4.33 -4.52 22.51
N VAL A 138 -3.47 -5.52 22.27
CA VAL A 138 -3.81 -6.70 21.46
C VAL A 138 -4.91 -7.55 22.09
N ASP A 139 -5.07 -7.52 23.43
CA ASP A 139 -6.14 -8.26 24.12
C ASP A 139 -7.52 -7.73 23.71
N LYS A 140 -7.59 -6.45 23.31
CA LYS A 140 -8.83 -5.76 22.94
C LYS A 140 -9.03 -5.70 21.43
N LEU A 141 -7.94 -5.62 20.67
CA LEU A 141 -7.95 -5.48 19.21
C LEU A 141 -7.08 -6.56 18.54
N PRO A 142 -7.42 -7.86 18.66
CA PRO A 142 -6.55 -8.95 18.23
C PRO A 142 -6.52 -9.23 16.71
N LYS A 143 -7.45 -8.64 15.94
CA LYS A 143 -7.63 -8.93 14.50
C LYS A 143 -7.36 -7.69 13.66
N ALA A 144 -6.93 -7.91 12.41
CA ALA A 144 -6.81 -6.89 11.37
C ALA A 144 -7.50 -7.36 10.10
N ASP A 145 -7.98 -6.43 9.28
CA ASP A 145 -8.64 -6.75 8.01
C ASP A 145 -7.71 -7.53 7.06
N HIS A 146 -6.41 -7.19 7.07
CA HIS A 146 -5.36 -7.90 6.34
C HIS A 146 -4.16 -8.18 7.24
N GLY A 147 -3.49 -9.32 7.02
CA GLY A 147 -2.24 -9.63 7.73
C GLY A 147 -2.37 -9.74 9.25
N THR A 148 -3.47 -10.31 9.77
CA THR A 148 -3.73 -10.45 11.23
C THR A 148 -2.57 -11.05 12.01
N ASP A 149 -1.86 -12.03 11.45
CA ASP A 149 -0.73 -12.70 12.09
C ASP A 149 0.61 -12.10 11.64
N SER A 150 0.70 -10.78 11.50
CA SER A 150 1.91 -10.07 11.10
C SER A 150 2.95 -10.10 12.22
N ASN A 151 4.17 -10.57 11.93
CA ASN A 151 5.33 -10.53 12.85
C ASN A 151 5.28 -11.53 14.04
N VAL A 152 4.69 -12.71 13.82
CA VAL A 152 4.67 -13.83 14.77
C VAL A 152 5.20 -15.11 14.14
N GLY A 153 5.83 -15.98 14.94
CA GLY A 153 6.43 -17.24 14.50
C GLY A 153 7.97 -17.23 14.59
N THR A 154 8.61 -18.16 13.89
CA THR A 154 10.08 -18.27 13.83
C THR A 154 10.61 -17.44 12.67
N ALA A 155 11.55 -16.52 12.90
CA ALA A 155 12.13 -15.71 11.83
C ALA A 155 12.82 -16.58 10.77
N ILE A 156 12.52 -16.34 9.49
CA ILE A 156 13.11 -17.05 8.33
C ILE A 156 13.85 -16.12 7.37
N GLU A 157 13.57 -14.82 7.41
CA GLU A 157 14.30 -13.81 6.65
C GLU A 157 14.38 -12.51 7.44
N GLY A 158 15.60 -12.05 7.73
CA GLY A 158 15.84 -10.86 8.54
C GLY A 158 15.17 -10.94 9.91
N LYS A 159 14.40 -9.90 10.25
CA LYS A 159 13.58 -9.81 11.47
C LYS A 159 12.14 -9.40 11.14
N ASP A 160 11.73 -9.62 9.89
CA ASP A 160 10.44 -9.14 9.37
C ASP A 160 9.66 -10.18 8.57
N VAL A 161 10.20 -11.39 8.34
CA VAL A 161 9.46 -12.52 7.78
C VAL A 161 9.61 -13.74 8.69
N PHE A 162 8.49 -14.40 8.99
CA PHE A 162 8.40 -15.48 9.96
C PHE A 162 7.63 -16.68 9.39
N LEU A 163 7.91 -17.85 9.94
CA LEU A 163 7.22 -19.10 9.68
C LEU A 163 6.30 -19.44 10.86
N LEU A 164 5.03 -19.70 10.56
CA LEU A 164 4.03 -20.17 11.51
C LEU A 164 4.10 -21.71 11.63
N PRO A 165 3.63 -22.29 12.75
CA PRO A 165 3.66 -23.74 12.95
C PRO A 165 2.90 -24.57 11.90
N ASP A 166 1.92 -23.97 11.21
CA ASP A 166 1.12 -24.60 10.16
C ASP A 166 1.74 -24.48 8.75
N GLY A 167 2.97 -23.98 8.64
CA GLY A 167 3.69 -23.83 7.38
C GLY A 167 3.36 -22.55 6.60
N ARG A 168 2.38 -21.75 7.05
CA ARG A 168 2.16 -20.40 6.51
C ARG A 168 3.28 -19.48 6.95
N THR A 169 3.55 -18.47 6.15
CA THR A 169 4.51 -17.41 6.45
C THR A 169 3.78 -16.13 6.82
N SER A 170 4.43 -15.31 7.63
CA SER A 170 3.89 -14.04 8.06
C SER A 170 4.90 -12.92 7.97
N SER A 171 4.39 -11.71 7.77
CA SER A 171 5.18 -10.48 7.74
C SER A 171 4.24 -9.30 7.93
N LYS A 172 4.74 -8.23 8.55
CA LYS A 172 4.07 -6.93 8.54
C LYS A 172 3.81 -6.40 7.13
N PHE A 173 4.66 -6.75 6.17
CA PHE A 173 4.50 -6.34 4.77
C PHE A 173 3.29 -7.00 4.07
N TYR A 174 2.78 -8.12 4.59
CA TYR A 174 1.62 -8.82 4.03
C TYR A 174 0.28 -8.18 4.43
N SER A 175 0.32 -7.14 5.27
CA SER A 175 -0.85 -6.30 5.56
C SER A 175 -1.09 -5.22 4.50
N ALA A 176 -0.07 -4.92 3.68
CA ALA A 176 -0.04 -3.80 2.76
C ALA A 176 -0.98 -3.97 1.56
N GLN A 177 -1.74 -2.91 1.27
CA GLN A 177 -2.55 -2.75 0.05
C GLN A 177 -2.05 -1.56 -0.77
N PRO A 178 -2.21 -1.56 -2.12
CA PRO A 178 -1.90 -0.41 -2.96
C PRO A 178 -2.55 0.88 -2.45
N MET A 179 -1.85 2.01 -2.48
CA MET A 179 -2.35 3.30 -1.98
C MET A 179 -3.68 3.73 -2.60
N ILE A 180 -3.90 3.41 -3.88
CA ILE A 180 -5.16 3.66 -4.60
C ILE A 180 -6.34 2.83 -4.07
N ASP A 181 -6.07 1.67 -3.46
CA ASP A 181 -7.06 0.72 -2.94
C ASP A 181 -7.08 0.67 -1.40
N ASP A 182 -6.29 1.52 -0.74
CA ASP A 182 -6.17 1.61 0.72
C ASP A 182 -6.65 2.97 1.27
N PRO A 183 -7.92 3.37 1.08
CA PRO A 183 -8.43 4.60 1.69
C PRO A 183 -8.55 4.49 3.22
N ILE A 184 -8.71 3.26 3.72
CA ILE A 184 -8.90 2.95 5.13
C ILE A 184 -8.54 1.49 5.43
N HIS A 185 -7.89 1.24 6.57
CA HIS A 185 -7.66 -0.11 7.10
C HIS A 185 -7.72 -0.11 8.63
N GLY A 186 -8.00 -1.24 9.27
CA GLY A 186 -8.20 -1.25 10.71
C GLY A 186 -7.88 -2.53 11.46
N VAL A 187 -7.90 -2.39 12.78
CA VAL A 187 -7.79 -3.48 13.76
C VAL A 187 -9.06 -3.55 14.61
N LYS A 188 -9.48 -4.76 15.00
CA LYS A 188 -10.80 -5.03 15.57
C LYS A 188 -10.76 -6.08 16.67
N GLY A 189 -11.75 -6.00 17.56
CA GLY A 189 -12.09 -7.01 18.55
C GLY A 189 -13.56 -6.94 18.95
N PRO A 190 -13.97 -7.67 20.00
CA PRO A 190 -15.37 -7.72 20.40
C PRO A 190 -15.91 -6.34 20.82
N GLY A 191 -16.81 -5.77 20.01
CA GLY A 191 -17.48 -4.49 20.31
C GLY A 191 -16.61 -3.24 20.15
N VAL A 192 -15.45 -3.34 19.49
CA VAL A 192 -14.54 -2.22 19.25
C VAL A 192 -13.70 -2.41 17.99
N ALA A 193 -13.50 -1.32 17.24
CA ALA A 193 -12.54 -1.25 16.14
C ALA A 193 -11.86 0.12 16.09
N VAL A 194 -10.63 0.13 15.61
CA VAL A 194 -9.85 1.34 15.31
C VAL A 194 -9.39 1.26 13.87
N TYR A 195 -9.71 2.28 13.08
CA TYR A 195 -9.35 2.38 11.67
C TYR A 195 -8.41 3.56 11.44
N MET A 196 -7.42 3.35 10.57
CA MET A 196 -6.60 4.42 10.00
C MET A 196 -7.27 4.93 8.73
N LEU A 197 -7.90 6.09 8.80
CA LEU A 197 -8.28 6.86 7.62
C LEU A 197 -7.01 7.43 7.01
N MET A 198 -6.72 7.07 5.78
CA MET A 198 -5.46 7.46 5.15
C MET A 198 -5.53 8.86 4.52
N GLY A 199 -6.74 9.30 4.15
CA GLY A 199 -7.03 10.67 3.73
C GLY A 199 -6.19 11.12 2.54
N ASN A 200 -5.59 12.32 2.64
CA ASN A 200 -4.81 12.91 1.56
C ASN A 200 -3.37 12.38 1.55
N ARG A 201 -2.96 11.80 0.42
CA ARG A 201 -1.63 11.23 0.16
C ARG A 201 -0.80 12.03 -0.85
N GLU A 202 -1.13 13.30 -1.07
CA GLU A 202 -0.46 14.09 -2.11
C GLU A 202 1.06 14.22 -1.93
N LEU A 203 1.55 14.11 -0.69
CA LEU A 203 2.99 14.15 -0.39
C LEU A 203 3.56 12.77 -0.07
N SER A 204 2.84 11.69 -0.36
CA SER A 204 3.41 10.34 -0.33
C SER A 204 4.41 10.15 -1.48
N SER A 205 4.98 8.95 -1.59
CA SER A 205 5.96 8.64 -2.64
C SER A 205 5.80 7.21 -3.14
N GLY A 206 5.85 7.06 -4.46
CA GLY A 206 5.80 5.78 -5.16
C GLY A 206 4.55 5.61 -6.03
N GLY A 207 3.66 6.61 -6.05
CA GLY A 207 2.47 6.63 -6.88
C GLY A 207 1.35 5.70 -6.41
N PRO A 208 0.28 5.55 -7.22
CA PRO A 208 -0.98 4.88 -6.82
C PRO A 208 -0.81 3.43 -6.37
N PHE A 209 0.20 2.73 -6.90
CA PHE A 209 0.40 1.30 -6.69
C PHE A 209 1.45 0.98 -5.62
N PHE A 210 2.09 2.01 -5.06
CA PHE A 210 2.94 1.82 -3.89
C PHE A 210 2.10 1.28 -2.73
N LYS A 211 2.71 0.43 -1.91
CA LYS A 211 2.07 -0.13 -0.74
C LYS A 211 3.06 -0.27 0.39
N ASP A 212 2.57 -0.13 1.61
CA ASP A 212 3.38 -0.22 2.81
C ASP A 212 2.61 -0.87 3.96
N ILE A 213 3.31 -1.13 5.05
CA ILE A 213 2.81 -1.79 6.25
C ILE A 213 1.59 -1.04 6.78
N ALA A 214 0.46 -1.75 6.86
CA ALA A 214 -0.78 -1.27 7.45
C ALA A 214 -0.89 -1.68 8.93
N THR A 215 -0.51 -2.91 9.26
CA THR A 215 -0.58 -3.44 10.63
C THR A 215 0.60 -4.35 10.99
N GLN A 216 0.91 -4.43 12.28
CA GLN A 216 1.86 -5.38 12.85
C GLN A 216 1.36 -5.88 14.21
N LYS A 217 1.36 -7.19 14.46
CA LYS A 217 0.96 -7.77 15.74
C LYS A 217 2.17 -8.31 16.52
N THR A 218 2.25 -7.96 17.80
CA THR A 218 3.17 -8.58 18.76
C THR A 218 2.36 -9.30 19.84
N VAL A 219 3.05 -9.85 20.85
CA VAL A 219 2.39 -10.53 21.98
C VAL A 219 1.52 -9.57 22.81
N LYS A 220 1.80 -8.26 22.80
CA LYS A 220 1.10 -7.28 23.63
C LYS A 220 0.49 -6.11 22.86
N THR A 221 0.97 -5.86 21.64
CA THR A 221 0.62 -4.68 20.86
C THR A 221 0.11 -5.07 19.48
N HIS A 222 -1.01 -4.50 19.06
CA HIS A 222 -1.39 -4.44 17.66
C HIS A 222 -1.09 -3.04 17.14
N GLU A 223 -0.04 -2.91 16.35
CA GLU A 223 0.36 -1.65 15.74
C GLU A 223 -0.46 -1.42 14.45
N LEU A 224 -0.99 -0.21 14.30
CA LEU A 224 -1.74 0.28 13.16
C LEU A 224 -1.00 1.49 12.59
N TYR A 225 -0.78 1.52 11.28
CA TYR A 225 0.21 2.40 10.66
C TYR A 225 -0.38 3.35 9.62
N ASN A 226 0.20 4.53 9.51
CA ASN A 226 0.19 5.29 8.26
C ASN A 226 1.65 5.56 7.87
N TYR A 227 2.17 4.85 6.87
CA TYR A 227 3.44 5.20 6.22
C TYR A 227 3.18 6.23 5.14
N MET A 228 3.62 7.46 5.40
CA MET A 228 3.56 8.55 4.43
C MET A 228 4.55 8.32 3.31
N PHE A 229 5.77 7.87 3.65
CA PHE A 229 6.74 7.33 2.71
C PHE A 229 7.72 6.40 3.43
N SER A 230 8.39 5.53 2.67
CA SER A 230 9.48 4.68 3.14
C SER A 230 10.40 4.28 2.00
N ASN A 231 11.51 3.62 2.35
CA ASN A 231 12.42 2.96 1.40
C ASN A 231 11.98 1.53 1.02
N HIS A 232 10.74 1.13 1.33
CA HIS A 232 10.22 -0.20 1.06
C HIS A 232 9.85 -0.37 -0.41
N THR A 233 10.83 -0.76 -1.24
CA THR A 233 10.63 -0.89 -2.70
C THR A 233 10.20 0.44 -3.35
N GLN A 234 10.79 1.54 -2.87
CA GLN A 234 10.45 2.89 -3.29
C GLN A 234 10.93 3.20 -4.72
N THR A 235 10.05 3.80 -5.52
CA THR A 235 10.29 4.13 -6.93
C THR A 235 10.38 5.63 -7.22
N GLU A 236 10.00 6.47 -6.27
CA GLU A 236 10.08 7.94 -6.38
C GLU A 236 10.89 8.56 -5.23
N ALA A 237 11.37 9.78 -5.45
CA ALA A 237 11.96 10.58 -4.38
C ALA A 237 10.89 11.00 -3.35
N TYR A 238 11.32 11.24 -2.11
CA TYR A 238 10.42 11.69 -1.07
C TYR A 238 10.02 13.16 -1.25
N ARG A 239 8.80 13.47 -0.81
CA ARG A 239 8.23 14.83 -0.84
C ARG A 239 8.13 15.36 0.58
N GLY A 240 8.56 16.60 0.78
CA GLY A 240 8.42 17.31 2.05
C GLY A 240 7.18 18.21 2.05
N GLY A 241 6.66 18.52 3.24
CA GLY A 241 5.53 19.42 3.45
C GLY A 241 4.48 18.83 4.41
N LEU A 242 3.22 19.22 4.24
CA LEU A 242 2.11 18.71 5.06
C LEU A 242 1.57 17.38 4.51
N HIS A 243 1.89 16.28 5.19
CA HIS A 243 1.31 14.97 4.93
C HIS A 243 -0.04 14.81 5.63
N GLY A 244 -1.00 14.20 4.93
CA GLY A 244 -2.38 14.08 5.38
C GLY A 244 -3.26 15.26 4.93
N ALA A 245 -4.39 15.52 5.61
CA ALA A 245 -4.79 14.90 6.87
C ALA A 245 -5.12 13.41 6.75
N TYR A 246 -4.92 12.68 7.84
CA TYR A 246 -5.26 11.28 8.09
C TYR A 246 -5.90 11.15 9.49
N GLY A 247 -6.32 9.98 9.95
CA GLY A 247 -6.91 9.89 11.29
C GLY A 247 -7.15 8.49 11.85
N LEU A 248 -7.28 8.41 13.17
CA LEU A 248 -7.75 7.21 13.88
C LEU A 248 -9.25 7.34 14.14
N LEU A 249 -10.05 6.43 13.60
CA LEU A 249 -11.51 6.41 13.74
C LEU A 249 -11.92 5.26 14.66
N PHE A 250 -12.71 5.54 15.68
CA PHE A 250 -13.12 4.57 16.71
C PHE A 250 -14.58 4.19 16.53
N THR A 251 -14.85 2.89 16.43
CA THR A 251 -16.21 2.35 16.22
C THR A 251 -16.47 1.15 17.11
N GLN A 252 -17.69 0.61 17.11
CA GLN A 252 -18.03 -0.61 17.87
C GLN A 252 -17.77 -1.91 17.09
N GLY A 253 -17.06 -1.83 15.96
CA GLY A 253 -16.75 -2.96 15.08
C GLY A 253 -17.24 -2.77 13.65
N GLU A 254 -18.25 -1.92 13.44
CA GLU A 254 -18.77 -1.51 12.16
C GLU A 254 -17.75 -0.67 11.36
N ALA A 255 -17.97 -0.58 10.04
CA ALA A 255 -17.21 0.33 9.20
C ALA A 255 -17.49 1.80 9.61
N PRO A 256 -16.47 2.70 9.57
CA PRO A 256 -16.68 4.10 9.93
C PRO A 256 -17.75 4.78 9.09
N SER A 257 -18.58 5.60 9.73
CA SER A 257 -19.63 6.36 9.06
C SER A 257 -19.05 7.47 8.17
N ALA A 258 -19.85 7.96 7.22
CA ALA A 258 -19.49 9.10 6.39
C ALA A 258 -19.12 10.36 7.21
N VAL A 259 -19.70 10.53 8.41
CA VAL A 259 -19.37 11.65 9.31
C VAL A 259 -17.95 11.50 9.87
N LEU A 260 -17.52 10.29 10.21
CA LEU A 260 -16.17 10.04 10.72
C LEU A 260 -15.11 10.20 9.62
N THR A 261 -15.42 9.82 8.38
CA THR A 261 -14.48 9.91 7.25
C THR A 261 -14.47 11.27 6.55
N ASN A 262 -15.46 12.14 6.80
CA ASN A 262 -15.53 13.48 6.23
C ASN A 262 -14.47 14.43 6.84
N LEU A 263 -13.65 15.03 5.98
CA LEU A 263 -12.56 15.95 6.35
C LEU A 263 -12.87 17.43 6.07
N ASP A 264 -14.13 17.81 5.80
CA ASP A 264 -14.52 19.18 5.39
C ASP A 264 -14.32 20.23 6.50
N PHE A 265 -14.07 19.80 7.74
CA PHE A 265 -13.71 20.70 8.84
C PHE A 265 -12.32 21.33 8.65
N LEU A 266 -11.46 20.75 7.81
CA LEU A 266 -10.13 21.27 7.52
C LEU A 266 -10.21 22.57 6.74
N ASN A 267 -9.64 23.63 7.30
CA ASN A 267 -9.56 24.94 6.66
C ASN A 267 -8.41 25.77 7.27
N ASP A 268 -8.11 26.91 6.66
CA ASP A 268 -6.96 27.75 7.02
C ASP A 268 -6.98 28.26 8.46
N THR A 269 -8.16 28.37 9.08
CA THR A 269 -8.28 28.86 10.48
C THR A 269 -7.68 27.87 11.49
N LEU A 270 -7.53 26.60 11.10
CA LEU A 270 -6.86 25.57 11.89
C LEU A 270 -5.33 25.75 11.94
N GLY A 271 -4.76 26.64 11.13
CA GLY A 271 -3.35 27.06 11.22
C GLY A 271 -2.36 25.90 11.11
N LEU A 272 -2.65 24.94 10.22
CA LEU A 272 -1.75 23.82 9.93
C LEU A 272 -0.68 24.28 8.93
N GLU A 273 0.59 24.18 9.27
CA GLU A 273 1.68 24.58 8.39
C GLU A 273 1.67 23.76 7.09
N GLY A 274 1.89 24.43 5.94
CA GLY A 274 1.88 23.78 4.63
C GLY A 274 0.51 23.36 4.09
N PHE A 275 -0.57 23.67 4.83
CA PHE A 275 -1.94 23.49 4.35
C PHE A 275 -2.24 24.44 3.19
N LEU A 276 -3.04 23.96 2.23
CA LEU A 276 -3.57 24.75 1.14
C LEU A 276 -5.08 24.50 1.08
N SER A 277 -5.83 25.59 1.08
CA SER A 277 -7.28 25.59 0.91
C SER A 277 -7.69 25.08 -0.48
N SER A 278 -8.97 24.75 -0.63
CA SER A 278 -9.53 24.40 -1.95
C SER A 278 -9.44 25.55 -2.95
N ALA A 279 -9.50 26.80 -2.50
CA ALA A 279 -9.37 27.98 -3.35
C ALA A 279 -7.95 28.14 -3.94
N GLU A 280 -6.93 27.62 -3.25
CA GLU A 280 -5.53 27.63 -3.69
C GLU A 280 -5.18 26.44 -4.59
N ARG A 281 -6.15 25.54 -4.84
CA ARG A 281 -5.97 24.31 -5.61
C ARG A 281 -6.69 24.38 -6.94
N GLY A 282 -6.20 23.62 -7.90
CA GLY A 282 -6.81 23.43 -9.21
C GLY A 282 -7.42 22.03 -9.36
N SER A 283 -7.77 21.67 -10.59
CA SER A 283 -8.20 20.32 -10.94
C SER A 283 -7.73 19.96 -12.34
N VAL A 284 -7.63 18.67 -12.62
CA VAL A 284 -7.41 18.15 -13.98
C VAL A 284 -8.57 17.23 -14.35
N SER A 285 -9.12 17.43 -15.54
CA SER A 285 -10.09 16.51 -16.13
C SER A 285 -9.62 16.15 -17.54
N GLY A 286 -10.04 14.98 -18.02
CA GLY A 286 -9.58 14.55 -19.32
C GLY A 286 -10.13 13.20 -19.75
N HIS A 287 -9.59 12.73 -20.86
CA HIS A 287 -9.94 11.45 -21.48
C HIS A 287 -8.69 10.66 -21.82
N ALA A 288 -8.71 9.35 -21.54
CA ALA A 288 -7.60 8.44 -21.77
C ALA A 288 -8.04 7.21 -22.60
N TRP A 289 -7.25 6.85 -23.61
CA TRP A 289 -7.56 5.72 -24.51
C TRP A 289 -6.30 5.09 -25.11
N GLY A 290 -6.48 4.02 -25.89
CA GLY A 290 -5.40 3.31 -26.60
C GLY A 290 -4.81 2.13 -25.82
N ALA A 291 -5.26 1.89 -24.59
CA ALA A 291 -4.92 0.71 -23.80
C ALA A 291 -5.60 -0.56 -24.31
N VAL A 292 -5.09 -1.72 -23.88
CA VAL A 292 -5.67 -3.04 -24.15
C VAL A 292 -7.11 -3.10 -23.63
N GLN A 293 -8.02 -3.60 -24.46
CA GLN A 293 -9.42 -3.69 -24.11
C GLN A 293 -9.62 -4.59 -22.87
N GLY A 294 -10.43 -4.12 -21.91
CA GLY A 294 -10.74 -4.88 -20.69
C GLY A 294 -9.78 -4.64 -19.53
N THR A 295 -8.71 -3.86 -19.70
CA THR A 295 -7.84 -3.46 -18.58
C THR A 295 -8.36 -2.22 -17.86
N SER A 296 -8.13 -2.15 -16.55
CA SER A 296 -8.41 -0.93 -15.76
C SER A 296 -7.39 0.15 -16.09
N LEU A 297 -7.82 1.40 -16.24
CA LEU A 297 -6.91 2.53 -16.45
C LEU A 297 -6.83 3.43 -15.23
N VAL A 298 -5.62 3.90 -14.95
CA VAL A 298 -5.34 4.88 -13.90
C VAL A 298 -4.55 6.02 -14.53
N VAL A 299 -4.92 7.24 -14.21
CA VAL A 299 -4.12 8.43 -14.53
C VAL A 299 -3.44 8.89 -13.26
N GLY A 300 -2.12 9.00 -13.29
CA GLY A 300 -1.31 9.61 -12.24
C GLY A 300 -0.81 10.98 -12.65
N LEU A 301 -0.70 11.90 -11.68
CA LEU A 301 0.09 13.12 -11.78
C LEU A 301 1.22 13.03 -10.78
N SER A 302 2.44 13.36 -11.17
CA SER A 302 3.53 13.54 -10.21
C SER A 302 4.50 14.63 -10.62
N ASN A 303 5.07 15.28 -9.62
CA ASN A 303 6.25 16.13 -9.69
C ASN A 303 7.03 16.02 -8.37
N ASP A 304 8.07 16.83 -8.21
CA ASP A 304 8.93 16.81 -7.02
C ASP A 304 8.21 17.25 -5.72
N THR A 305 7.01 17.81 -5.84
CA THR A 305 6.27 18.41 -4.72
C THR A 305 4.94 17.73 -4.42
N ALA A 306 4.33 16.97 -5.34
CA ALA A 306 3.11 16.23 -5.06
C ALA A 306 2.85 15.08 -6.06
N GLU A 307 2.02 14.12 -5.65
CA GLU A 307 1.44 13.05 -6.47
C GLU A 307 -0.10 12.99 -6.33
N TYR A 308 -0.78 12.58 -7.40
CA TYR A 308 -2.23 12.37 -7.42
C TYR A 308 -2.59 11.23 -8.36
N TRP A 309 -3.76 10.61 -8.17
CA TRP A 309 -4.23 9.57 -9.08
C TRP A 309 -5.76 9.47 -9.12
N ALA A 310 -6.27 8.99 -10.25
CA ALA A 310 -7.67 8.68 -10.45
C ALA A 310 -7.82 7.47 -11.36
N ARG A 311 -8.78 6.58 -11.03
CA ARG A 311 -9.26 5.58 -11.98
C ARG A 311 -10.08 6.29 -13.07
N THR A 312 -9.99 5.82 -14.30
CA THR A 312 -10.88 6.31 -15.36
C THR A 312 -12.26 5.68 -15.25
N SER A 313 -13.27 6.29 -15.86
CA SER A 313 -14.50 5.59 -16.22
C SER A 313 -14.21 4.47 -17.23
N THR A 314 -15.20 3.62 -17.50
CA THR A 314 -15.12 2.60 -18.56
C THR A 314 -14.97 3.19 -19.96
N THR A 315 -15.34 4.47 -20.13
CA THR A 315 -15.15 5.22 -21.38
C THR A 315 -13.79 5.90 -21.45
N GLY A 316 -13.01 5.96 -20.36
CA GLY A 316 -11.69 6.61 -20.34
C GLY A 316 -11.67 8.00 -19.71
N ASP A 317 -12.81 8.53 -19.25
CA ASP A 317 -12.89 9.85 -18.63
C ASP A 317 -12.33 9.84 -17.22
N PHE A 318 -11.64 10.90 -16.80
CA PHE A 318 -11.09 11.01 -15.44
C PHE A 318 -11.18 12.43 -14.88
N ARG A 319 -11.13 12.51 -13.54
CA ARG A 319 -11.06 13.78 -12.80
C ARG A 319 -10.19 13.65 -11.57
N LEU A 320 -9.27 14.60 -11.43
CA LEU A 320 -8.41 14.82 -10.27
C LEU A 320 -8.75 16.19 -9.69
N ALA A 321 -9.37 16.21 -8.52
CA ALA A 321 -9.73 17.44 -7.81
C ALA A 321 -8.63 17.84 -6.81
N ASP A 322 -8.70 19.10 -6.34
CA ASP A 322 -7.87 19.62 -5.25
C ASP A 322 -6.36 19.44 -5.46
N VAL A 323 -5.92 19.57 -6.71
CA VAL A 323 -4.52 19.41 -7.13
C VAL A 323 -3.75 20.71 -6.85
N ARG A 324 -2.58 20.61 -6.21
CA ARG A 324 -1.70 21.78 -6.00
C ARG A 324 -1.33 22.44 -7.34
N PRO A 325 -1.25 23.78 -7.41
CA PRO A 325 -0.76 24.43 -8.61
C PRO A 325 0.67 24.01 -8.93
N GLY A 326 0.97 23.80 -10.21
CA GLY A 326 2.28 23.33 -10.64
C GLY A 326 2.24 22.61 -11.98
N ARG A 327 3.42 22.30 -12.49
CA ARG A 327 3.60 21.46 -13.68
C ARG A 327 3.80 20.02 -13.25
N TYR A 328 3.02 19.11 -13.84
CA TYR A 328 3.05 17.68 -13.50
C TYR A 328 3.40 16.85 -14.72
N ARG A 329 4.16 15.77 -14.51
CA ARG A 329 4.14 14.62 -15.42
C ARG A 329 2.78 13.95 -15.24
N SER A 330 2.06 13.75 -16.34
CA SER A 330 0.83 12.98 -16.36
C SER A 330 1.11 11.62 -16.98
N THR A 331 0.78 10.55 -16.28
CA THR A 331 1.07 9.18 -16.71
C THR A 331 -0.24 8.40 -16.82
N LEU A 332 -0.45 7.74 -17.96
CA LEU A 332 -1.50 6.75 -18.14
C LEU A 332 -0.95 5.37 -17.81
N TYR A 333 -1.59 4.68 -16.88
CA TYR A 333 -1.29 3.32 -16.53
C TYR A 333 -2.39 2.39 -17.06
N GLN A 334 -1.96 1.32 -17.72
CA GLN A 334 -2.78 0.13 -17.96
C GLN A 334 -2.52 -0.83 -16.81
N ASN A 335 -3.53 -0.98 -15.96
CA ASN A 335 -3.38 -1.59 -14.65
C ASN A 335 -2.22 -0.92 -13.87
N GLU A 336 -1.04 -1.54 -13.77
CA GLU A 336 0.16 -0.99 -13.10
C GLU A 336 1.31 -0.63 -14.08
N LEU A 337 1.17 -0.86 -15.39
CA LEU A 337 2.17 -0.52 -16.41
C LEU A 337 1.96 0.89 -16.94
N ASP A 338 3.01 1.72 -16.93
CA ASP A 338 2.97 3.01 -17.60
C ASP A 338 3.05 2.85 -19.13
N ILE A 339 2.02 3.33 -19.83
CA ILE A 339 1.85 3.12 -21.28
C ILE A 339 1.83 4.43 -22.07
N ALA A 340 1.61 5.56 -21.42
CA ALA A 340 1.74 6.88 -22.03
C ALA A 340 2.08 7.95 -20.99
N HIS A 341 2.70 9.03 -21.43
CA HIS A 341 2.98 10.19 -20.60
C HIS A 341 2.84 11.50 -21.36
N SER A 342 2.50 12.56 -20.64
CA SER A 342 2.43 13.93 -21.11
C SER A 342 2.80 14.89 -19.97
N THR A 343 2.65 16.19 -20.17
CA THR A 343 2.75 17.21 -19.12
C THR A 343 1.46 18.00 -19.00
N VAL A 344 1.06 18.37 -17.78
CA VAL A 344 -0.10 19.22 -17.53
C VAL A 344 0.25 20.33 -16.54
N ASP A 345 -0.21 21.54 -16.82
CA ASP A 345 -0.07 22.70 -15.93
C ASP A 345 -1.38 22.92 -15.17
N VAL A 346 -1.27 22.96 -13.84
CA VAL A 346 -2.40 23.15 -12.92
C VAL A 346 -2.32 24.55 -12.30
N SER A 347 -3.43 25.26 -12.31
CA SER A 347 -3.57 26.59 -11.69
C SER A 347 -4.72 26.59 -10.68
N ALA A 348 -4.56 27.37 -9.61
CA ALA A 348 -5.58 27.54 -8.58
C ALA A 348 -6.94 27.99 -9.18
N GLY A 349 -8.03 27.42 -8.66
CA GLY A 349 -9.40 27.74 -9.07
C GLY A 349 -9.78 27.34 -10.50
N ARG A 350 -8.91 26.63 -11.24
CA ARG A 350 -9.15 26.22 -12.63
C ARG A 350 -9.21 24.72 -12.79
N VAL A 351 -10.03 24.27 -13.74
CA VAL A 351 -10.03 22.89 -14.25
C VAL A 351 -9.25 22.86 -15.56
N THR A 352 -8.05 22.28 -15.56
CA THR A 352 -7.27 22.04 -16.78
C THR A 352 -7.79 20.79 -17.49
N GLN A 353 -8.01 20.88 -18.81
CA GLN A 353 -8.39 19.74 -19.64
C GLN A 353 -7.13 19.10 -20.26
N THR A 354 -7.07 17.78 -20.32
CA THR A 354 -5.97 17.05 -20.98
C THR A 354 -6.45 15.75 -21.61
N SER A 355 -5.60 15.13 -22.43
CA SER A 355 -5.84 13.84 -23.07
C SER A 355 -4.59 12.98 -23.02
N LEU A 356 -4.76 11.67 -22.79
CA LEU A 356 -3.67 10.71 -22.80
C LEU A 356 -3.99 9.58 -23.78
N HIS A 357 -3.12 9.37 -24.76
CA HIS A 357 -3.24 8.30 -25.73
C HIS A 357 -2.04 7.37 -25.61
N ALA A 358 -2.32 6.07 -25.41
CA ALA A 358 -1.29 5.04 -25.52
C ALA A 358 -1.24 4.49 -26.94
N GLU A 359 -0.07 4.53 -27.55
CA GLU A 359 0.17 3.89 -28.83
C GLU A 359 0.57 2.43 -28.59
N PRO A 360 0.04 1.48 -29.40
CA PRO A 360 0.47 0.10 -29.30
C PRO A 360 1.97 -0.01 -29.63
N PRO A 361 2.74 -0.85 -28.92
CA PRO A 361 4.12 -1.12 -29.27
C PRO A 361 4.25 -1.60 -30.72
N SER A 362 5.36 -1.24 -31.38
CA SER A 362 5.63 -1.67 -32.76
C SER A 362 5.82 -3.18 -32.88
N GLY A 363 5.57 -3.71 -34.08
CA GLY A 363 5.75 -5.12 -34.42
C GLY A 363 4.49 -5.97 -34.17
N ARG A 364 4.39 -7.09 -34.88
CA ARG A 364 3.25 -8.01 -34.75
C ARG A 364 3.57 -9.08 -33.72
N VAL A 365 2.75 -9.20 -32.68
CA VAL A 365 2.92 -10.26 -31.67
C VAL A 365 2.59 -11.62 -32.29
N LYS A 366 3.59 -12.50 -32.36
CA LYS A 366 3.45 -13.90 -32.79
C LYS A 366 2.82 -14.76 -31.70
N TRP A 367 3.28 -14.58 -30.47
CA TRP A 367 2.66 -15.14 -29.26
C TRP A 367 3.03 -14.30 -28.04
N GLN A 368 2.22 -14.43 -26.99
CA GLN A 368 2.39 -13.74 -25.72
C GLN A 368 2.06 -14.67 -24.55
N ILE A 369 2.85 -14.56 -23.49
CA ILE A 369 2.59 -15.17 -22.17
C ILE A 369 2.41 -14.02 -21.18
N GLY A 370 1.28 -14.00 -20.47
CA GLY A 370 0.88 -12.90 -19.60
C GLY A 370 0.19 -11.76 -20.36
N LEU A 371 0.00 -10.63 -19.69
CA LEU A 371 -0.46 -9.37 -20.27
C LEU A 371 0.55 -8.29 -19.89
N PRO A 372 0.90 -7.34 -20.79
CA PRO A 372 1.75 -6.21 -20.42
C PRO A 372 0.92 -5.22 -19.61
N ASP A 373 0.74 -5.49 -18.32
CA ASP A 373 -0.11 -4.70 -17.42
C ASP A 373 0.58 -4.34 -16.09
N GLY A 374 1.87 -4.62 -15.99
CA GLY A 374 2.73 -4.26 -14.87
C GLY A 374 2.60 -5.22 -13.69
N THR A 375 1.95 -6.37 -13.88
CA THR A 375 1.65 -7.33 -12.80
C THR A 375 1.91 -8.77 -13.21
N PRO A 376 2.23 -9.65 -12.25
CA PRO A 376 2.32 -11.08 -12.52
C PRO A 376 0.94 -11.75 -12.59
N ALA A 377 -0.16 -11.03 -12.85
CA ALA A 377 -1.50 -11.60 -12.78
C ALA A 377 -1.68 -12.86 -13.65
N GLY A 378 -2.30 -13.89 -13.08
CA GLY A 378 -2.55 -15.17 -13.75
C GLY A 378 -1.36 -16.14 -13.78
N PHE A 379 -0.13 -15.67 -13.57
CA PHE A 379 1.04 -16.54 -13.47
C PHE A 379 1.00 -17.43 -12.21
N ARG A 380 1.75 -18.53 -12.23
CA ARG A 380 1.88 -19.44 -11.09
C ARG A 380 2.34 -18.68 -9.85
N ASN A 381 1.66 -18.91 -8.73
CA ASN A 381 1.90 -18.28 -7.42
C ASN A 381 1.65 -16.78 -7.32
N ALA A 382 1.24 -16.10 -8.40
CA ALA A 382 1.03 -14.65 -8.41
C ALA A 382 0.02 -14.19 -7.35
N GLY A 383 -1.09 -14.92 -7.18
CA GLY A 383 -2.13 -14.56 -6.20
C GLY A 383 -1.68 -14.64 -4.73
N LEU A 384 -0.62 -15.38 -4.42
CA LEU A 384 -0.07 -15.48 -3.07
C LEU A 384 1.10 -14.51 -2.83
N LEU A 385 1.78 -14.05 -3.88
CA LEU A 385 2.91 -13.11 -3.75
C LEU A 385 2.62 -11.90 -2.86
N PRO A 386 1.43 -11.27 -2.86
CA PRO A 386 1.15 -10.10 -2.00
C PRO A 386 1.13 -10.39 -0.51
N SER A 387 0.90 -11.64 -0.12
CA SER A 387 0.44 -12.02 1.21
C SER A 387 1.19 -13.20 1.83
N ALA A 388 2.23 -13.68 1.15
CA ALA A 388 3.03 -14.82 1.57
C ALA A 388 4.46 -14.73 1.03
N HIS A 389 5.40 -15.27 1.80
CA HIS A 389 6.77 -15.45 1.36
C HIS A 389 6.82 -16.49 0.22
N PRO A 390 7.75 -16.39 -0.74
CA PRO A 390 7.94 -17.43 -1.75
C PRO A 390 8.20 -18.85 -1.19
N SER A 391 8.65 -19.00 0.05
CA SER A 391 8.82 -20.31 0.71
C SER A 391 7.57 -20.84 1.44
N ASP A 392 6.44 -20.15 1.38
CA ASP A 392 5.21 -20.54 2.08
C ASP A 392 4.70 -21.90 1.60
N ALA A 393 4.23 -22.74 2.51
CA ALA A 393 3.77 -24.09 2.18
C ALA A 393 2.57 -24.14 1.22
N ARG A 394 1.84 -23.02 1.05
CA ARG A 394 0.75 -22.87 0.10
C ARG A 394 1.22 -22.56 -1.32
N MET A 395 2.47 -22.11 -1.49
CA MET A 395 3.03 -21.88 -2.82
C MET A 395 3.17 -23.21 -3.55
N ALA A 396 2.71 -23.26 -4.79
CA ALA A 396 3.01 -24.37 -5.65
C ALA A 396 4.52 -24.37 -5.97
N PRO A 397 5.13 -25.52 -6.33
CA PRO A 397 6.55 -25.56 -6.67
C PRO A 397 6.93 -24.51 -7.72
N TRP A 398 7.98 -23.73 -7.45
CA TRP A 398 8.44 -22.63 -8.31
C TRP A 398 9.16 -23.12 -9.58
N THR A 399 9.85 -24.25 -9.49
CA THR A 399 10.38 -24.94 -10.67
C THR A 399 9.20 -25.48 -11.45
N THR A 400 8.98 -24.93 -12.64
CA THR A 400 7.96 -25.40 -13.56
C THR A 400 8.58 -26.34 -14.59
N GLY A 401 7.74 -27.14 -15.24
CA GLY A 401 8.13 -27.83 -16.45
C GLY A 401 8.24 -26.86 -17.63
N LYS A 402 8.22 -27.43 -18.83
CA LYS A 402 8.21 -26.69 -20.08
C LYS A 402 6.86 -25.99 -20.30
N TYR A 403 6.88 -24.69 -20.57
CA TYR A 403 5.71 -23.97 -21.06
C TYR A 403 5.61 -24.16 -22.58
N THR A 404 4.51 -24.72 -23.08
CA THR A 404 4.29 -24.91 -24.52
C THR A 404 3.26 -23.91 -25.03
N VAL A 405 3.70 -22.99 -25.89
CA VAL A 405 2.82 -21.98 -26.50
C VAL A 405 1.66 -22.68 -27.23
N GLY A 406 0.43 -22.24 -26.95
CA GLY A 406 -0.79 -22.81 -27.52
C GLY A 406 -1.41 -23.97 -26.71
N THR A 407 -0.70 -24.51 -25.71
CA THR A 407 -1.20 -25.63 -24.88
C THR A 407 -1.13 -25.35 -23.38
N SER A 408 -0.03 -24.78 -22.89
CA SER A 408 0.13 -24.45 -21.47
C SER A 408 -0.74 -23.28 -21.05
N THR A 409 -1.11 -23.26 -19.78
CA THR A 409 -1.86 -22.16 -19.14
C THR A 409 -0.91 -21.22 -18.39
N LEU A 410 -1.32 -19.99 -18.08
CA LEU A 410 -0.47 -19.05 -17.31
C LEU A 410 -0.01 -19.62 -15.96
N ALA A 411 -0.81 -20.49 -15.32
CA ALA A 411 -0.44 -21.17 -14.08
C ALA A 411 0.71 -22.19 -14.20
N ASP A 412 1.13 -22.50 -15.44
CA ASP A 412 2.30 -23.33 -15.76
C ASP A 412 3.58 -22.50 -15.93
N PHE A 413 3.48 -21.16 -15.92
CA PHE A 413 4.63 -20.25 -16.01
C PHE A 413 4.83 -19.52 -14.66
N PRO A 414 6.06 -19.46 -14.12
CA PRO A 414 6.30 -18.89 -12.80
C PRO A 414 6.08 -17.37 -12.78
N ALA A 415 5.40 -16.83 -11.77
CA ALA A 415 5.28 -15.38 -11.58
C ALA A 415 6.64 -14.70 -11.35
N ALA A 416 7.59 -15.40 -10.73
CA ALA A 416 8.91 -14.89 -10.45
C ALA A 416 9.97 -15.98 -10.65
N GLN A 417 11.17 -15.54 -11.01
CA GLN A 417 12.30 -16.42 -11.26
C GLN A 417 13.54 -15.97 -10.47
N TRP A 418 14.23 -16.93 -9.88
CA TRP A 418 15.46 -16.73 -9.13
C TRP A 418 16.54 -17.65 -9.67
N ARG A 419 17.78 -17.15 -9.67
CA ARG A 419 18.95 -17.90 -10.14
C ARG A 419 19.12 -19.24 -9.42
N ASP A 420 18.88 -19.28 -8.11
CA ASP A 420 19.15 -20.47 -7.29
C ASP A 420 17.93 -21.39 -7.11
N ILE A 421 16.75 -21.03 -7.65
CA ILE A 421 15.49 -21.77 -7.40
C ILE A 421 14.93 -22.42 -8.67
N ASN A 422 14.71 -21.63 -9.72
CA ASN A 422 13.94 -22.05 -10.89
C ASN A 422 14.49 -21.46 -12.20
N SER A 423 15.81 -21.29 -12.28
CA SER A 423 16.50 -20.83 -13.48
C SER A 423 17.21 -22.01 -14.17
N PRO A 424 17.05 -22.20 -15.50
CA PRO A 424 16.23 -21.42 -16.43
C PRO A 424 14.74 -21.83 -16.46
N THR A 425 13.88 -20.94 -16.95
CA THR A 425 12.51 -21.26 -17.41
C THR A 425 12.55 -21.58 -18.90
N ARG A 426 11.84 -22.64 -19.33
CA ARG A 426 11.81 -23.10 -20.73
C ARG A 426 10.46 -22.87 -21.39
N ILE A 427 10.49 -22.28 -22.59
CA ILE A 427 9.34 -22.03 -23.47
C ILE A 427 9.56 -22.78 -24.79
N ASP A 428 8.62 -23.64 -25.17
CA ASP A 428 8.60 -24.27 -26.49
C ASP A 428 7.50 -23.65 -27.35
N PHE A 429 7.81 -23.41 -28.63
CA PHE A 429 6.89 -22.85 -29.61
C PHE A 429 7.17 -23.42 -31.01
N VAL A 430 6.18 -23.32 -31.90
CA VAL A 430 6.29 -23.86 -33.26
C VAL A 430 6.33 -22.73 -34.28
N LEU A 431 7.21 -22.86 -35.27
CA LEU A 431 7.27 -21.98 -36.44
C LEU A 431 7.01 -22.77 -37.72
N GLY A 432 6.17 -22.24 -38.60
CA GLY A 432 6.07 -22.71 -39.98
C GLY A 432 7.34 -22.38 -40.79
N ALA A 433 7.56 -23.09 -41.90
CA ALA A 433 8.72 -22.84 -42.77
C ALA A 433 8.74 -21.40 -43.34
N ASN A 434 7.56 -20.82 -43.57
CA ASN A 434 7.36 -19.44 -44.02
C ASN A 434 7.42 -18.40 -42.88
N GLU A 435 7.60 -18.85 -41.65
CA GLU A 435 7.70 -18.02 -40.43
C GLU A 435 9.14 -17.95 -39.91
N LEU A 436 10.11 -18.41 -40.70
CA LEU A 436 11.54 -18.32 -40.39
C LEU A 436 12.10 -16.97 -40.86
N HIS A 437 12.10 -16.01 -39.95
CA HIS A 437 12.73 -14.72 -40.11
C HIS A 437 13.29 -14.25 -38.76
N ASP A 438 13.85 -13.06 -38.72
CA ASP A 438 14.30 -12.45 -37.47
C ASP A 438 13.08 -12.13 -36.60
N TYR A 439 13.23 -12.29 -35.29
CA TYR A 439 12.21 -11.94 -34.30
C TYR A 439 12.83 -11.12 -33.19
N ARG A 440 11.99 -10.43 -32.43
CA ARG A 440 12.35 -9.80 -31.17
C ARG A 440 11.59 -10.43 -30.02
N LEU A 441 12.31 -10.93 -29.02
CA LEU A 441 11.71 -11.31 -27.75
C LEU A 441 11.68 -10.09 -26.82
N ARG A 442 10.49 -9.73 -26.33
CA ARG A 442 10.32 -8.75 -25.24
C ARG A 442 9.99 -9.50 -23.95
N VAL A 443 10.83 -9.32 -22.94
CA VAL A 443 10.60 -9.82 -21.57
C VAL A 443 10.38 -8.61 -20.68
N LEU A 444 9.12 -8.39 -20.30
CA LEU A 444 8.74 -7.30 -19.40
C LEU A 444 8.74 -7.82 -17.97
N ILE A 445 9.45 -7.12 -17.10
CA ILE A 445 9.49 -7.40 -15.66
C ILE A 445 8.91 -6.22 -14.88
N SER A 446 8.25 -6.51 -13.75
CA SER A 446 7.69 -5.47 -12.88
C SER A 446 8.66 -5.06 -11.75
N LEU A 447 9.52 -5.98 -11.31
CA LEU A 447 10.51 -5.77 -10.25
C LEU A 447 11.68 -6.74 -10.44
N ALA A 448 12.89 -6.25 -10.17
CA ALA A 448 14.09 -7.08 -10.08
C ALA A 448 14.77 -6.91 -8.72
N GLN A 449 15.38 -7.98 -8.22
CA GLN A 449 16.18 -7.97 -7.00
C GLN A 449 17.63 -8.36 -7.28
N ALA A 450 18.55 -7.76 -6.52
CA ALA A 450 19.99 -8.00 -6.63
C ALA A 450 20.50 -7.97 -8.09
N GLY A 451 19.99 -7.03 -8.90
CA GLY A 451 20.40 -6.85 -10.30
C GLY A 451 20.11 -8.04 -11.22
N GLY A 452 19.18 -8.93 -10.83
CA GLY A 452 18.69 -10.02 -11.67
C GLY A 452 18.11 -9.48 -12.97
N ARG A 453 18.45 -10.11 -14.09
CA ARG A 453 17.90 -9.81 -15.42
C ARG A 453 17.88 -11.06 -16.30
N PRO A 454 17.03 -11.10 -17.33
CA PRO A 454 16.94 -12.25 -18.23
C PRO A 454 18.26 -12.55 -18.95
N GLN A 455 18.62 -13.83 -19.06
CA GLN A 455 19.69 -14.34 -19.91
C GLN A 455 19.09 -15.32 -20.90
N LEU A 456 19.13 -15.01 -22.19
CA LEU A 456 18.39 -15.74 -23.21
C LEU A 456 19.27 -16.74 -23.97
N SER A 457 18.77 -17.96 -24.18
CA SER A 457 19.27 -18.89 -25.19
C SER A 457 18.13 -19.46 -26.04
N VAL A 458 18.44 -19.82 -27.29
CA VAL A 458 17.50 -20.42 -28.24
C VAL A 458 18.13 -21.66 -28.84
N ASN A 459 17.36 -22.76 -28.85
CA ASN A 459 17.73 -24.06 -29.40
C ASN A 459 19.09 -24.58 -28.89
N GLY A 460 19.50 -24.18 -27.68
CA GLY A 460 20.75 -24.57 -27.01
C GLY A 460 22.05 -24.11 -27.70
N SER A 461 21.97 -23.46 -28.87
CA SER A 461 23.12 -23.14 -29.71
C SER A 461 23.34 -21.65 -29.88
N TRP A 462 22.27 -20.85 -29.83
CA TRP A 462 22.35 -19.40 -29.86
C TRP A 462 22.13 -18.81 -28.47
N HIS A 463 22.97 -17.85 -28.09
CA HIS A 463 22.90 -17.15 -26.82
C HIS A 463 22.89 -15.64 -27.09
N ALA A 464 21.93 -14.94 -26.50
CA ALA A 464 21.89 -13.49 -26.61
C ALA A 464 22.96 -12.85 -25.71
N PRO A 465 23.47 -11.66 -26.06
CA PRO A 465 24.21 -10.82 -25.12
C PRO A 465 23.40 -10.58 -23.83
N VAL A 466 24.07 -10.62 -22.68
CA VAL A 466 23.42 -10.35 -21.39
C VAL A 466 23.20 -8.84 -21.24
N PRO A 467 21.96 -8.37 -21.00
CA PRO A 467 21.68 -6.94 -20.87
C PRO A 467 22.25 -6.37 -19.56
N ALA A 468 22.37 -5.04 -19.53
CA ALA A 468 22.68 -4.31 -18.30
C ALA A 468 21.59 -4.53 -17.24
N ALA A 469 21.95 -4.39 -15.97
CA ALA A 469 20.95 -4.44 -14.89
C ALA A 469 20.03 -3.21 -14.96
N SER A 470 18.73 -3.43 -14.79
CA SER A 470 17.75 -2.35 -14.65
C SER A 470 17.96 -1.56 -13.35
N VAL A 471 17.64 -0.26 -13.38
CA VAL A 471 17.52 0.54 -12.15
C VAL A 471 16.29 0.07 -11.38
N GLN A 472 16.48 -0.39 -10.15
CA GLN A 472 15.43 -0.90 -9.29
C GLN A 472 15.60 -0.35 -7.87
N PRO A 473 14.53 -0.32 -7.06
CA PRO A 473 14.65 0.05 -5.66
C PRO A 473 15.69 -0.80 -4.92
N ASP A 474 16.57 -0.17 -4.13
CA ASP A 474 17.57 -0.89 -3.34
C ASP A 474 16.97 -1.42 -2.03
N SER A 475 16.06 -2.37 -2.18
CA SER A 475 15.25 -2.92 -1.08
C SER A 475 14.76 -4.31 -1.45
N ARG A 476 14.50 -5.18 -0.47
CA ARG A 476 13.78 -6.44 -0.74
C ARG A 476 12.35 -6.12 -1.20
N GLY A 477 11.83 -6.82 -2.20
CA GLY A 477 10.44 -6.64 -2.62
C GLY A 477 9.69 -7.96 -2.76
N ILE A 478 10.20 -8.86 -3.60
CA ILE A 478 9.54 -10.15 -3.92
C ILE A 478 9.26 -10.98 -2.66
N THR A 479 10.20 -11.03 -1.71
CA THR A 479 10.04 -11.76 -0.44
C THR A 479 9.24 -11.00 0.62
N ARG A 480 8.89 -9.74 0.36
CA ARG A 480 8.13 -8.85 1.25
C ARG A 480 6.80 -8.43 0.63
N GLY A 481 6.19 -9.33 -0.13
CA GLY A 481 4.80 -9.15 -0.50
C GLY A 481 4.57 -8.22 -1.69
N THR A 482 5.57 -7.86 -2.51
CA THR A 482 5.36 -6.93 -3.62
C THR A 482 6.07 -7.35 -4.90
N TRP A 483 5.45 -7.01 -6.04
CA TRP A 483 6.04 -7.06 -7.38
C TRP A 483 6.24 -5.67 -7.97
N ARG A 484 5.82 -4.62 -7.27
CA ARG A 484 5.88 -3.24 -7.76
C ARG A 484 7.29 -2.71 -7.61
N GLY A 485 8.02 -2.62 -8.72
CA GLY A 485 9.34 -1.98 -8.82
C GLY A 485 9.36 -0.97 -9.95
N ASN A 486 10.47 -0.83 -10.66
CA ASN A 486 10.46 -0.13 -11.93
C ASN A 486 10.14 -1.14 -13.03
N ASN A 487 9.02 -0.94 -13.75
CA ASN A 487 8.69 -1.79 -14.90
C ASN A 487 9.77 -1.60 -15.97
N VAL A 488 10.37 -2.68 -16.47
CA VAL A 488 11.44 -2.59 -17.48
C VAL A 488 11.28 -3.67 -18.54
N PRO A 489 11.19 -3.31 -19.83
CA PRO A 489 11.29 -4.26 -20.92
C PRO A 489 12.77 -4.61 -21.19
N PHE A 490 13.05 -5.90 -21.35
CA PHE A 490 14.28 -6.39 -21.95
C PHE A 490 13.98 -6.92 -23.35
N GLU A 491 14.66 -6.40 -24.36
CA GLU A 491 14.47 -6.79 -25.75
C GLU A 491 15.68 -7.59 -26.25
N PHE A 492 15.42 -8.68 -26.99
CA PHE A 492 16.43 -9.55 -27.57
C PHE A 492 16.11 -9.80 -29.04
N ASP A 493 17.01 -9.39 -29.93
CA ASP A 493 16.91 -9.72 -31.36
C ASP A 493 17.40 -11.16 -31.57
N ILE A 494 16.50 -12.03 -32.04
CA ILE A 494 16.73 -13.43 -32.34
C ILE A 494 16.85 -13.56 -33.86
N PRO A 495 18.04 -13.87 -34.41
CA PRO A 495 18.20 -14.01 -35.85
C PRO A 495 17.51 -15.28 -36.34
N ALA A 496 17.03 -15.27 -37.59
CA ALA A 496 16.42 -16.43 -38.25
C ALA A 496 17.32 -17.67 -38.19
N SER A 497 18.65 -17.49 -38.22
CA SER A 497 19.65 -18.56 -38.12
C SER A 497 19.68 -19.28 -36.77
N ALA A 498 19.09 -18.69 -35.73
CA ALA A 498 18.92 -19.33 -34.42
C ALA A 498 17.66 -20.21 -34.36
N LEU A 499 16.78 -20.12 -35.37
CA LEU A 499 15.48 -20.75 -35.42
C LEU A 499 15.43 -21.84 -36.50
N HIS A 500 14.45 -22.74 -36.39
CA HIS A 500 14.20 -23.76 -37.40
C HIS A 500 12.70 -24.02 -37.56
N ALA A 501 12.29 -24.55 -38.72
CA ALA A 501 10.90 -24.90 -38.94
C ALA A 501 10.51 -26.07 -38.01
N GLY A 502 9.33 -25.99 -37.42
CA GLY A 502 8.89 -26.91 -36.37
C GLY A 502 9.16 -26.38 -34.97
N SER A 503 9.55 -27.26 -34.05
CA SER A 503 9.58 -27.01 -32.61
C SER A 503 10.85 -26.31 -32.16
N ASN A 504 10.76 -25.04 -31.77
CA ASN A 504 11.85 -24.29 -31.18
C ASN A 504 11.76 -24.30 -29.65
N SER A 505 12.91 -24.22 -28.98
CA SER A 505 13.03 -24.12 -27.52
C SER A 505 13.76 -22.83 -27.16
N LEU A 506 13.18 -22.06 -26.25
CA LEU A 506 13.72 -20.83 -25.71
C LEU A 506 13.89 -20.98 -24.20
N GLU A 507 15.07 -20.62 -23.69
CA GLU A 507 15.34 -20.64 -22.26
C GLU A 507 15.64 -19.23 -21.75
N ILE A 508 14.98 -18.85 -20.66
CA ILE A 508 15.22 -17.61 -19.94
C ILE A 508 15.89 -17.97 -18.63
N GLY A 509 17.18 -17.67 -18.49
CA GLY A 509 17.93 -17.74 -17.25
C GLY A 509 17.96 -16.42 -16.48
N VAL A 510 18.61 -16.41 -15.32
CA VAL A 510 18.86 -15.19 -14.53
C VAL A 510 20.34 -14.87 -14.46
N ALA A 511 20.75 -13.76 -15.07
CA ALA A 511 22.09 -13.22 -14.90
C ALA A 511 22.13 -12.21 -13.75
N SER A 512 23.23 -12.17 -13.01
CA SER A 512 23.56 -11.05 -12.12
C SER A 512 25.05 -10.98 -11.81
N GLY A 513 25.57 -9.77 -11.61
CA GLY A 513 26.90 -9.56 -11.01
C GLY A 513 26.89 -9.64 -9.48
N LYS A 514 25.71 -9.65 -8.85
CA LYS A 514 25.54 -9.78 -7.40
C LYS A 514 25.29 -11.24 -7.01
N SER A 515 25.57 -11.57 -5.76
CA SER A 515 25.33 -12.87 -5.14
C SER A 515 24.17 -12.81 -4.13
N GLY A 516 23.66 -13.98 -3.77
CA GLY A 516 22.57 -14.20 -2.83
C GLY A 516 22.30 -15.71 -2.77
N LYS A 517 21.37 -16.15 -1.90
CA LYS A 517 21.01 -17.58 -1.77
C LYS A 517 19.50 -17.77 -1.80
N GLY A 518 19.04 -18.83 -2.44
CA GLY A 518 17.62 -19.19 -2.47
C GLY A 518 16.74 -18.03 -2.97
N PHE A 519 15.70 -17.67 -2.22
CA PHE A 519 14.80 -16.55 -2.57
C PHE A 519 15.42 -15.15 -2.44
N LEU A 520 16.64 -15.05 -1.89
CA LEU A 520 17.44 -13.81 -1.90
C LEU A 520 18.51 -13.81 -3.00
N SER A 521 18.62 -14.88 -3.79
CA SER A 521 19.44 -14.85 -5.00
C SER A 521 18.85 -13.86 -6.02
N PRO A 522 19.64 -13.36 -6.97
CA PRO A 522 19.15 -12.49 -8.03
C PRO A 522 17.96 -13.11 -8.75
N GLY A 523 16.98 -12.28 -9.02
CA GLY A 523 15.70 -12.71 -9.57
C GLY A 523 14.86 -11.53 -10.00
N PHE A 524 13.75 -11.82 -10.65
CA PHE A 524 12.80 -10.83 -11.14
C PHE A 524 11.38 -11.41 -11.20
N VAL A 525 10.40 -10.52 -11.20
CA VAL A 525 8.98 -10.85 -11.36
C VAL A 525 8.60 -10.58 -12.81
N TYR A 526 7.98 -11.57 -13.47
CA TYR A 526 7.47 -11.42 -14.83
C TYR A 526 6.19 -10.58 -14.83
N ASP A 527 6.08 -9.72 -15.83
CA ASP A 527 4.82 -9.09 -16.25
C ASP A 527 4.33 -9.78 -17.52
N SER A 528 5.17 -9.80 -18.57
CA SER A 528 4.84 -10.53 -19.80
C SER A 528 6.08 -10.97 -20.59
N VAL A 529 5.87 -11.95 -21.47
CA VAL A 529 6.86 -12.38 -22.47
C VAL A 529 6.20 -12.42 -23.84
N GLN A 530 6.75 -11.70 -24.81
CA GLN A 530 6.22 -11.60 -26.18
C GLN A 530 7.30 -11.96 -27.19
N LEU A 531 6.94 -12.79 -28.18
CA LEU A 531 7.72 -12.90 -29.41
C LEU A 531 7.06 -12.04 -30.48
N VAL A 532 7.84 -11.14 -31.07
CA VAL A 532 7.38 -10.08 -31.97
C VAL A 532 8.11 -10.20 -33.29
N GLU A 533 7.38 -10.07 -34.39
CA GLU A 533 7.92 -10.00 -35.76
C GLU A 533 8.50 -8.62 -36.10
#